data_AF-A0A496R9R7-F1
#
_entry.id   AF-A0A496R9R7-F1
#
_cell.length_a   1.000
_cell.length_b   1.000
_cell.length_c   1.000
_cell.angle_alpha   90.00
_cell.angle_beta   90.00
_cell.angle_gamma   90.00
#
_symmetry.space_group_name_H-M   'P 1'
#
loop_
_entity.id
_entity.type
_entity.pdbx_description
1 polymer ?
#
loop_
_entity_poly.entity_id
_entity_poly.type
_entity_poly.pdbx_seq_one_letter_code
_entity_poly.pdbx_strand_id
1 'polypeptide(L)'
;MAERPKELFNPGELARTRKNLGDLTEEEAKRVAGILGGEIGIERTDEAVEQSYKHLADQNRRKHDAVLDYHPRRDGLPKQTEGPKHQKIVTTQFKEVKQSYFERIRISLLCFRSEYRIKSFPNLVAAYFSFLPGYKNRINPLFIKTLNSRVYNHIEALVTSCRILYAGVEHKDIAEGRDPYFWKIIKTIIEWDIEGLENEISRLKSFSASVTAESCTNLVRKIYTPLFLLSKIHYDPGIKDSLEYLYTMATASLPPKNLKVVKLRRRYTIAFEEVYHVFSELKYGLYPLLLMVISPKAYS
;
A
#
# COMPACT_ATOMS: atom_id res chain seq x y z
N MET A 1 32.19 34.85 -7.22
CA MET A 1 31.93 33.75 -6.28
C MET A 1 30.96 34.29 -5.24
N ALA A 2 29.74 33.75 -5.15
CA ALA A 2 28.74 34.27 -4.21
C ALA A 2 29.13 33.88 -2.78
N GLU A 3 29.27 34.88 -1.89
CA GLU A 3 29.48 34.65 -0.46
C GLU A 3 28.32 33.86 0.13
N ARG A 4 28.61 32.84 0.93
CA ARG A 4 27.58 32.06 1.62
C ARG A 4 26.84 32.97 2.62
N PRO A 5 25.50 32.93 2.68
CA PRO A 5 24.73 33.76 3.60
C PRO A 5 25.08 33.44 5.07
N LYS A 6 25.10 34.46 5.92
CA LYS A 6 25.45 34.33 7.36
C LYS A 6 24.35 33.64 8.15
N GLU A 7 24.73 32.80 9.11
CA GLU A 7 23.81 32.10 10.03
C GLU A 7 23.38 33.01 11.19
N LEU A 8 22.28 33.73 10.99
CA LEU A 8 21.80 34.77 11.92
C LEU A 8 20.61 34.33 12.77
N PHE A 9 19.80 33.37 12.30
CA PHE A 9 18.50 33.03 12.90
C PHE A 9 18.53 31.71 13.67
N ASN A 10 17.70 31.61 14.71
CA ASN A 10 17.53 30.36 15.46
C ASN A 10 16.69 29.35 14.66
N PRO A 11 16.87 28.03 14.88
CA PRO A 11 16.12 27.01 14.17
C PRO A 11 14.61 27.19 14.32
N GLY A 12 13.90 27.28 13.19
CA GLY A 12 12.44 27.42 13.12
C GLY A 12 11.89 28.85 13.15
N GLU A 13 12.72 29.88 13.29
CA GLU A 13 12.27 31.29 13.26
C GLU A 13 11.86 31.75 11.85
N LEU A 14 12.61 31.37 10.81
CA LEU A 14 12.26 31.72 9.44
C LEU A 14 11.04 30.92 8.98
N ALA A 15 10.90 29.67 9.42
CA ALA A 15 9.72 28.86 9.13
C ALA A 15 8.43 29.48 9.70
N ARG A 16 8.46 30.01 10.94
CA ARG A 16 7.33 30.73 11.53
C ARG A 16 7.02 32.03 10.79
N THR A 17 8.06 32.75 10.40
CA THR A 17 7.92 34.03 9.70
C THR A 17 7.35 33.84 8.29
N ARG A 18 7.79 32.79 7.56
CA ARG A 18 7.23 32.39 6.25
C ARG A 18 5.77 31.98 6.33
N LYS A 19 5.37 31.28 7.40
CA LYS A 19 3.95 30.92 7.61
C LYS A 19 3.04 32.13 7.74
N ASN A 20 3.55 33.24 8.28
CA ASN A 20 2.79 34.48 8.47
C ASN A 20 2.82 35.39 7.22
N LEU A 21 3.89 35.33 6.42
CA LEU A 21 4.06 36.18 5.23
C LEU A 21 3.63 35.50 3.91
N GLY A 22 3.46 34.18 3.89
CA GLY A 22 3.19 33.40 2.66
C GLY A 22 4.47 33.01 1.92
N ASP A 23 4.31 32.27 0.83
CA ASP A 23 5.43 31.82 -0.02
C ASP A 23 5.99 33.01 -0.81
N LEU A 24 7.11 33.55 -0.34
CA LEU A 24 7.86 34.64 -0.98
C LEU A 24 9.06 34.09 -1.75
N THR A 25 9.27 34.59 -2.96
CA THR A 25 10.46 34.29 -3.74
C THR A 25 11.70 34.96 -3.15
N GLU A 26 12.91 34.46 -3.47
CA GLU A 26 14.17 35.01 -2.93
C GLU A 26 14.39 36.48 -3.31
N GLU A 27 13.92 36.90 -4.49
CA GLU A 27 14.01 38.28 -4.97
C GLU A 27 13.02 39.21 -4.25
N GLU A 28 11.80 38.73 -3.96
CA GLU A 28 10.81 39.47 -3.18
C GLU A 28 11.24 39.60 -1.72
N ALA A 29 11.80 38.55 -1.13
CA ALA A 29 12.35 38.58 0.22
C ALA A 29 13.47 39.64 0.35
N LYS A 30 14.35 39.75 -0.64
CA LYS A 30 15.40 40.80 -0.70
C LYS A 30 14.80 42.20 -0.77
N ARG A 31 13.76 42.39 -1.58
CA ARG A 31 13.09 43.70 -1.73
C ARG A 31 12.36 44.11 -0.45
N VAL A 32 11.63 43.18 0.18
CA VAL A 32 10.89 43.42 1.42
C VAL A 32 11.85 43.67 2.60
N ALA A 33 12.94 42.90 2.69
CA ALA A 33 13.96 43.11 3.72
C ALA A 33 14.63 44.49 3.61
N GLY A 34 14.92 44.96 2.38
CA GLY A 34 15.47 46.30 2.14
C GLY A 34 14.52 47.44 2.51
N ILE A 35 13.20 47.27 2.32
CA ILE A 35 12.20 48.29 2.68
C ILE A 35 11.95 48.33 4.19
N LEU A 36 11.97 47.17 4.85
CA LEU A 36 11.67 47.04 6.29
C LEU A 36 12.91 47.12 7.19
N GLY A 37 14.10 47.28 6.63
CA GLY A 37 15.36 47.35 7.37
C GLY A 37 15.77 46.02 8.02
N GLY A 38 15.32 44.89 7.48
CA GLY A 38 15.62 43.55 7.99
C GLY A 38 16.89 42.93 7.39
N GLU A 39 17.61 42.14 8.18
CA GLU A 39 18.79 41.39 7.74
C GLU A 39 18.42 40.05 7.08
N ILE A 40 19.18 39.64 6.06
CA ILE A 40 18.99 38.36 5.35
C ILE A 40 20.04 37.37 5.82
N GLY A 41 19.61 36.21 6.31
CA GLY A 41 20.46 35.16 6.85
C GLY A 41 19.80 33.79 6.77
N ILE A 42 20.57 32.76 7.12
CA ILE A 42 20.11 31.36 7.19
C ILE A 42 19.97 30.91 8.65
N GLU A 43 19.11 29.91 8.89
CA GLU A 43 18.92 29.33 10.22
C GLU A 43 20.15 28.51 10.61
N ARG A 44 20.53 28.57 11.89
CA ARG A 44 21.52 27.66 12.48
C ARG A 44 21.00 26.22 12.46
N THR A 45 21.87 25.27 12.12
CA THR A 45 21.55 23.85 12.20
C THR A 45 21.26 23.42 13.64
N ASP A 46 20.17 22.67 13.82
CA ASP A 46 19.74 22.14 15.11
C ASP A 46 20.76 21.13 15.67
N GLU A 47 21.22 21.34 16.91
CA GLU A 47 22.24 20.53 17.59
C GLU A 47 21.84 19.04 17.66
N ALA A 48 20.54 18.76 17.74
CA ALA A 48 20.01 17.39 17.73
C ALA A 48 20.21 16.68 16.38
N VAL A 49 20.14 17.43 15.28
CA VAL A 49 20.35 16.91 13.92
C VAL A 49 21.84 16.65 13.69
N GLU A 50 22.71 17.53 14.18
CA GLU A 50 24.16 17.36 14.08
C GLU A 50 24.66 16.13 14.87
N GLN A 51 24.08 15.88 16.06
CA GLN A 51 24.35 14.66 16.84
C GLN A 51 23.88 13.38 16.11
N SER A 52 22.75 13.46 15.39
CA SER A 52 22.24 12.35 14.59
C SER A 52 23.19 11.99 13.44
N TYR A 53 23.77 12.98 12.77
CA TYR A 53 24.76 12.77 11.71
C TYR A 53 26.08 12.19 12.24
N LYS A 54 26.56 12.66 13.41
CA LYS A 54 27.75 12.08 14.06
C LYS A 54 27.54 10.61 14.42
N HIS A 55 26.35 10.26 14.95
CA HIS A 55 26.03 8.89 15.32
C HIS A 55 25.95 7.92 14.11
N LEU A 56 25.50 8.42 12.96
CA LEU A 56 25.47 7.67 11.69
C LEU A 56 26.88 7.44 11.11
N ALA A 57 27.77 8.43 11.24
CA ALA A 57 29.16 8.28 10.81
C ALA A 57 29.90 7.20 11.63
N ASP A 58 29.69 7.17 12.94
CA ASP A 58 30.31 6.17 13.83
C ASP A 58 29.80 4.74 13.57
N GLN A 59 28.53 4.57 13.21
CA GLN A 59 27.98 3.25 12.86
C GLN A 59 28.50 2.71 11.54
N ASN A 60 28.75 3.59 10.56
CA ASN A 60 29.31 3.18 9.28
C ASN A 60 30.80 2.82 9.38
N ARG A 61 31.55 3.47 10.27
CA ARG A 61 32.96 3.13 10.52
C ARG A 61 33.13 1.72 11.09
N ARG A 62 32.25 1.29 12.01
CA ARG A 62 32.25 -0.06 12.59
C ARG A 62 31.89 -1.17 11.60
N LYS A 63 31.15 -0.88 10.53
CA LYS A 63 30.81 -1.86 9.48
C LYS A 63 31.97 -2.14 8.53
N HIS A 64 32.90 -1.20 8.39
CA HIS A 64 34.05 -1.36 7.50
C HIS A 64 35.13 -2.28 8.12
N ASP A 65 35.24 -2.30 9.45
CA ASP A 65 36.21 -3.15 10.17
C ASP A 65 35.78 -4.62 10.25
N ALA A 66 34.48 -4.93 10.13
CA ALA A 66 33.94 -6.29 10.22
C ALA A 66 34.08 -7.13 8.94
N VAL A 67 34.58 -6.56 7.84
CA VAL A 67 34.64 -7.21 6.51
C VAL A 67 36.02 -7.82 6.21
N LEU A 68 37.01 -7.66 7.10
CA LEU A 68 38.39 -8.11 6.83
C LEU A 68 38.78 -9.50 7.35
N ASP A 69 37.91 -10.23 8.04
CA ASP A 69 38.19 -11.61 8.48
C ASP A 69 37.32 -12.64 7.76
N TYR A 70 37.75 -13.05 6.56
CA TYR A 70 37.21 -14.26 5.93
C TYR A 70 38.31 -15.08 5.24
N HIS A 71 38.75 -16.15 5.92
CA HIS A 71 39.49 -17.25 5.31
C HIS A 71 38.56 -18.46 5.10
N PRO A 72 38.55 -19.11 3.92
CA PRO A 72 37.78 -20.33 3.72
C PRO A 72 38.62 -21.55 4.15
N ARG A 73 38.09 -22.38 5.05
CA ARG A 73 38.57 -23.76 5.26
C ARG A 73 37.51 -24.77 4.84
N ARG A 74 38.00 -25.78 4.13
CA ARG A 74 37.32 -26.96 3.58
C ARG A 74 37.15 -28.04 4.65
N ASP A 75 36.17 -28.91 4.36
CA ASP A 75 35.97 -30.30 4.80
C ASP A 75 35.18 -30.58 6.09
N GLY A 76 34.16 -31.44 5.93
CA GLY A 76 33.50 -32.20 7.00
C GLY A 76 31.98 -32.25 6.92
N LEU A 77 31.42 -33.23 6.20
CA LEU A 77 30.07 -33.74 6.48
C LEU A 77 30.07 -34.50 7.82
N PRO A 78 28.99 -34.44 8.64
CA PRO A 78 27.96 -35.48 8.52
C PRO A 78 26.49 -35.07 8.76
N LYS A 79 25.64 -35.83 8.06
CA LYS A 79 24.24 -36.29 8.27
C LYS A 79 23.36 -35.81 9.44
N GLN A 80 22.07 -35.66 9.07
CA GLN A 80 20.80 -35.75 9.85
C GLN A 80 20.56 -34.57 10.82
N THR A 81 19.43 -33.87 10.84
CA THR A 81 18.02 -34.27 10.67
C THR A 81 17.20 -33.03 10.26
N GLU A 82 16.48 -33.07 9.14
CA GLU A 82 15.62 -31.96 8.73
C GLU A 82 14.25 -32.05 9.43
N GLY A 83 14.15 -31.40 10.60
CA GLY A 83 12.86 -30.93 11.11
C GLY A 83 12.49 -29.62 10.39
N PRO A 84 11.21 -29.34 10.13
CA PRO A 84 10.80 -28.14 9.42
C PRO A 84 11.14 -26.92 10.27
N LYS A 85 12.16 -26.18 9.85
CA LYS A 85 12.48 -24.87 10.42
C LYS A 85 11.27 -23.98 10.21
N HIS A 86 10.64 -23.57 11.32
CA HIS A 86 9.70 -22.46 11.33
C HIS A 86 10.31 -21.30 10.56
N GLN A 87 9.79 -21.05 9.36
CA GLN A 87 10.00 -19.81 8.66
C GLN A 87 9.55 -18.71 9.61
N LYS A 88 10.51 -17.97 10.16
CA LYS A 88 10.22 -16.70 10.82
C LYS A 88 9.60 -15.82 9.75
N ILE A 89 8.28 -15.71 9.79
CA ILE A 89 7.52 -14.70 9.07
C ILE A 89 8.16 -13.38 9.46
N VAL A 90 8.94 -12.80 8.54
CA VAL A 90 9.46 -11.45 8.68
C VAL A 90 8.23 -10.55 8.63
N THR A 91 7.68 -10.29 9.81
CA THR A 91 6.59 -9.35 9.98
C THR A 91 7.26 -8.01 9.80
N THR A 92 7.21 -7.47 8.57
CA THR A 92 7.58 -6.09 8.30
C THR A 92 6.67 -5.23 9.18
N GLN A 93 7.18 -4.84 10.34
CA GLN A 93 6.44 -4.03 11.30
C GLN A 93 6.24 -2.66 10.65
N PHE A 94 5.02 -2.38 10.20
CA PHE A 94 4.65 -1.03 9.81
C PHE A 94 4.96 -0.11 10.98
N LYS A 95 5.66 1.00 10.71
CA LYS A 95 5.91 2.05 11.70
C LYS A 95 4.54 2.51 12.21
N GLU A 96 4.23 2.17 13.45
CA GLU A 96 2.89 2.33 14.02
C GLU A 96 2.55 3.82 14.09
N VAL A 97 1.49 4.23 13.38
CA VAL A 97 1.00 5.60 13.43
C VAL A 97 0.08 5.73 14.63
N LYS A 98 0.48 6.48 15.65
CA LYS A 98 -0.39 6.82 16.78
C LYS A 98 -1.45 7.81 16.30
N GLN A 99 -2.68 7.32 16.06
CA GLN A 99 -3.80 8.20 15.72
C GLN A 99 -4.32 8.96 16.94
N SER A 100 -4.64 10.22 16.75
CA SER A 100 -5.35 11.04 17.73
C SER A 100 -6.76 10.49 17.99
N TYR A 101 -7.32 10.74 19.18
CA TYR A 101 -8.69 10.35 19.52
C TYR A 101 -9.73 10.86 18.51
N PHE A 102 -9.58 12.12 18.07
CA PHE A 102 -10.48 12.70 17.08
C PHE A 102 -10.37 12.03 15.71
N GLU A 103 -9.17 11.57 15.32
CA GLU A 103 -8.98 10.83 14.06
C GLU A 103 -9.69 9.48 14.13
N ARG A 104 -9.64 8.79 15.27
CA ARG A 104 -10.34 7.51 15.47
C ARG A 104 -11.86 7.66 15.38
N ILE A 105 -12.41 8.74 15.94
CA ILE A 105 -13.84 9.05 15.79
C ILE A 105 -14.17 9.36 14.34
N ARG A 106 -13.37 10.19 13.66
CA ARG A 106 -13.59 10.54 12.24
C ARG A 106 -13.58 9.29 11.36
N ILE A 107 -12.63 8.39 11.56
CA ILE A 107 -12.55 7.11 10.84
C ILE A 107 -13.76 6.23 11.20
N SER A 108 -14.17 6.18 12.47
CA SER A 108 -15.34 5.41 12.87
C SER A 108 -16.64 5.95 12.25
N LEU A 109 -16.78 7.26 12.16
CA LEU A 109 -17.90 7.94 11.49
C LEU A 109 -17.89 7.62 9.99
N LEU A 110 -16.71 7.64 9.36
CA LEU A 110 -16.55 7.26 7.97
C LEU A 110 -16.97 5.80 7.75
N CYS A 111 -16.48 4.87 8.58
CA CYS A 111 -16.85 3.45 8.54
C CYS A 111 -18.35 3.18 8.76
N PHE A 112 -19.06 4.08 9.44
CA PHE A 112 -20.50 3.96 9.68
C PHE A 112 -21.37 4.36 8.49
N ARG A 113 -20.88 5.21 7.57
CA ARG A 113 -21.70 5.72 6.44
C ARG A 113 -22.34 4.58 5.65
N SER A 114 -23.52 4.84 5.11
CA SER A 114 -24.36 3.87 4.39
C SER A 114 -23.68 3.26 3.15
N GLU A 115 -22.72 3.96 2.56
CA GLU A 115 -21.88 3.49 1.44
C GLU A 115 -20.92 2.38 1.87
N TYR A 116 -20.37 2.47 3.08
CA TYR A 116 -19.34 1.55 3.56
C TYR A 116 -19.91 0.45 4.46
N ARG A 117 -20.78 0.81 5.42
CA ARG A 117 -21.45 -0.10 6.38
C ARG A 117 -20.49 -0.99 7.19
N ILE A 118 -19.22 -0.59 7.31
CA ILE A 118 -18.17 -1.32 8.03
C ILE A 118 -18.45 -1.33 9.53
N LYS A 119 -19.00 -0.24 10.09
CA LYS A 119 -19.44 -0.16 11.48
C LYS A 119 -20.96 -0.09 11.60
N SER A 120 -21.49 -0.69 12.65
CA SER A 120 -22.87 -0.50 13.09
C SER A 120 -22.97 0.73 14.00
N PHE A 121 -24.19 1.25 14.18
CA PHE A 121 -24.42 2.39 15.07
C PHE A 121 -23.93 2.14 16.52
N PRO A 122 -24.19 0.98 17.15
CA PRO A 122 -23.64 0.69 18.48
C PRO A 122 -22.10 0.73 18.52
N ASN A 123 -21.44 0.25 17.47
CA ASN A 123 -19.97 0.25 17.39
C ASN A 123 -19.38 1.65 17.14
N LEU A 124 -20.16 2.56 16.55
CA LEU A 124 -19.82 3.98 16.44
C LEU A 124 -19.94 4.67 17.79
N VAL A 125 -21.06 4.47 18.50
CA VAL A 125 -21.26 5.04 19.84
C VAL A 125 -20.15 4.58 20.79
N ALA A 126 -19.83 3.28 20.78
CA ALA A 126 -18.73 2.73 21.57
C ALA A 126 -17.38 3.40 21.23
N ALA A 127 -17.16 3.87 19.99
CA ALA A 127 -15.91 4.53 19.60
C ALA A 127 -15.72 5.90 20.26
N TYR A 128 -16.77 6.58 20.71
CA TYR A 128 -16.65 7.77 21.56
C TYR A 128 -16.15 7.42 22.97
N PHE A 129 -16.37 6.19 23.41
CA PHE A 129 -15.90 5.72 24.72
C PHE A 129 -14.62 4.89 24.61
N SER A 130 -13.85 5.10 23.53
CA SER A 130 -12.67 4.28 23.27
C SER A 130 -11.50 4.51 24.23
N PHE A 131 -11.62 5.47 25.14
CA PHE A 131 -10.68 5.72 26.23
C PHE A 131 -10.89 4.76 27.40
N LEU A 132 -12.04 4.08 27.46
CA LEU A 132 -12.34 3.11 28.52
C LEU A 132 -11.60 1.79 28.28
N PRO A 133 -11.07 1.16 29.35
CA PRO A 133 -10.44 -0.15 29.26
C PRO A 133 -11.43 -1.20 28.75
N GLY A 134 -10.98 -2.09 27.87
CA GLY A 134 -11.80 -3.17 27.31
C GLY A 134 -12.59 -2.81 26.05
N TYR A 135 -12.43 -1.59 25.51
CA TYR A 135 -12.98 -1.23 24.20
C TYR A 135 -12.43 -2.18 23.10
N LYS A 136 -13.34 -2.77 22.32
CA LYS A 136 -13.00 -3.58 21.15
C LYS A 136 -13.49 -2.87 19.89
N ASN A 137 -12.57 -2.58 18.97
CA ASN A 137 -12.91 -1.96 17.69
C ASN A 137 -13.61 -2.97 16.74
N ARG A 138 -14.87 -3.29 17.03
CA ARG A 138 -15.65 -4.30 16.31
C ARG A 138 -16.13 -3.81 14.94
N ILE A 139 -16.20 -4.76 14.02
CA ILE A 139 -16.76 -4.60 12.67
C ILE A 139 -18.21 -5.09 12.67
N ASN A 140 -19.02 -4.51 11.78
CA ASN A 140 -20.39 -4.93 11.55
C ASN A 140 -20.43 -6.38 10.99
N PRO A 141 -21.12 -7.33 11.64
CA PRO A 141 -21.21 -8.71 11.15
C PRO A 141 -21.84 -8.82 9.75
N LEU A 142 -22.78 -7.93 9.41
CA LEU A 142 -23.40 -7.90 8.08
C LEU A 142 -22.40 -7.54 6.98
N PHE A 143 -21.46 -6.65 7.29
CA PHE A 143 -20.37 -6.33 6.38
C PHE A 143 -19.50 -7.56 6.12
N ILE A 144 -19.13 -8.30 7.17
CA ILE A 144 -18.35 -9.53 7.04
C ILE A 144 -19.07 -10.58 6.17
N LYS A 145 -20.39 -10.74 6.36
CA LYS A 145 -21.20 -11.68 5.58
C LYS A 145 -21.22 -11.33 4.07
N THR A 146 -21.18 -10.05 3.73
CA THR A 146 -21.23 -9.54 2.35
C THR A 146 -19.85 -9.46 1.66
N LEU A 147 -18.76 -9.84 2.32
CA LEU A 147 -17.41 -9.77 1.74
C LEU A 147 -17.24 -10.61 0.46
N ASN A 148 -17.96 -11.74 0.30
CA ASN A 148 -17.82 -12.51 -0.94
C ASN A 148 -18.34 -11.72 -2.14
N SER A 149 -19.61 -11.30 -2.08
CA SER A 149 -20.26 -10.60 -3.19
C SER A 149 -19.65 -9.22 -3.45
N ARG A 150 -19.18 -8.53 -2.42
CA ARG A 150 -18.63 -7.18 -2.55
C ARG A 150 -17.16 -7.12 -2.95
N VAL A 151 -16.40 -8.18 -2.68
CA VAL A 151 -14.93 -8.16 -2.80
C VAL A 151 -14.43 -9.37 -3.56
N TYR A 152 -14.64 -10.57 -3.01
CA TYR A 152 -14.03 -11.79 -3.53
C TYR A 152 -14.43 -12.07 -4.98
N ASN A 153 -15.72 -12.06 -5.28
CA ASN A 153 -16.25 -12.45 -6.59
C ASN A 153 -15.67 -11.59 -7.72
N HIS A 154 -15.53 -10.28 -7.48
CA HIS A 154 -14.99 -9.33 -8.46
C HIS A 154 -13.49 -9.57 -8.71
N ILE A 155 -12.72 -9.75 -7.63
CA ILE A 155 -11.29 -10.06 -7.74
C ILE A 155 -11.08 -11.42 -8.41
N GLU A 156 -11.81 -12.45 -8.00
CA GLU A 156 -11.74 -13.79 -8.59
C GLU A 156 -12.07 -13.77 -10.09
N ALA A 157 -13.16 -13.08 -10.48
CA ALA A 157 -13.57 -12.96 -11.86
C ALA A 157 -12.51 -12.27 -12.73
N LEU A 158 -11.92 -11.18 -12.23
CA LEU A 158 -10.83 -10.47 -12.90
C LEU A 158 -9.60 -11.38 -13.06
N VAL A 159 -9.10 -11.93 -11.96
CA VAL A 159 -7.87 -12.71 -11.91
C VAL A 159 -7.99 -13.97 -12.77
N THR A 160 -9.08 -14.71 -12.64
CA THR A 160 -9.33 -15.94 -13.40
C THR A 160 -9.45 -15.65 -14.89
N SER A 161 -10.13 -14.57 -15.26
CA SER A 161 -10.24 -14.16 -16.67
C SER A 161 -8.88 -13.77 -17.25
N CYS A 162 -8.07 -13.04 -16.49
CA CYS A 162 -6.70 -12.69 -16.90
C CYS A 162 -5.80 -13.93 -17.01
N ARG A 163 -5.87 -14.88 -16.08
CA ARG A 163 -5.12 -16.16 -16.12
C ARG A 163 -5.45 -16.95 -17.39
N ILE A 164 -6.73 -17.02 -17.77
CA ILE A 164 -7.17 -17.72 -18.99
C ILE A 164 -6.67 -17.01 -20.25
N LEU A 165 -6.76 -15.67 -20.31
CA LEU A 165 -6.23 -14.89 -21.43
C LEU A 165 -4.72 -15.07 -21.57
N TYR A 166 -3.98 -14.98 -20.45
CA TYR A 166 -2.54 -15.16 -20.41
C TYR A 166 -2.09 -16.54 -20.87
N ALA A 167 -2.80 -17.60 -20.48
CA ALA A 167 -2.53 -18.97 -20.96
C ALA A 167 -2.77 -19.15 -22.47
N GLY A 168 -3.50 -18.24 -23.11
CA GLY A 168 -3.73 -18.23 -24.56
C GLY A 168 -2.62 -17.53 -25.36
N VAL A 169 -1.67 -16.85 -24.71
CA VAL A 169 -0.57 -16.15 -25.38
C VAL A 169 0.60 -17.11 -25.60
N GLU A 170 1.19 -17.09 -26.79
CA GLU A 170 2.42 -17.85 -27.04
C GLU A 170 3.63 -17.15 -26.39
N HIS A 171 4.49 -17.90 -25.71
CA HIS A 171 5.63 -17.33 -24.98
C HIS A 171 6.62 -16.54 -25.86
N LYS A 172 6.60 -16.77 -27.17
CA LYS A 172 7.40 -16.01 -28.15
C LYS A 172 6.90 -14.57 -28.28
N ASP A 173 5.58 -14.38 -28.29
CA ASP A 173 4.94 -13.06 -28.40
C ASP A 173 5.20 -12.20 -27.16
N ILE A 174 5.42 -12.83 -26.00
CA ILE A 174 5.78 -12.15 -24.75
C ILE A 174 7.18 -11.53 -24.83
N ALA A 175 8.13 -12.22 -25.49
CA ALA A 175 9.51 -11.76 -25.65
C ALA A 175 9.64 -10.62 -26.67
N GLU A 176 8.72 -10.56 -27.64
CA GLU A 176 8.68 -9.52 -28.69
C GLU A 176 7.85 -8.28 -28.30
N GLY A 177 7.19 -8.30 -27.14
CA GLY A 177 6.30 -7.25 -26.68
C GLY A 177 6.99 -5.90 -26.40
N ARG A 178 6.46 -4.82 -26.97
CA ARG A 178 7.03 -3.46 -27.03
C ARG A 178 7.26 -2.75 -25.68
N ASP A 179 6.64 -3.19 -24.59
CA ASP A 179 6.80 -2.50 -23.30
C ASP A 179 6.71 -3.48 -22.08
N PRO A 180 7.79 -3.58 -21.27
CA PRO A 180 7.83 -4.44 -20.09
C PRO A 180 6.82 -4.05 -18.99
N TYR A 181 6.27 -2.84 -19.00
CA TYR A 181 5.30 -2.38 -18.01
C TYR A 181 3.94 -3.10 -18.15
N PHE A 182 3.46 -3.37 -19.37
CA PHE A 182 2.21 -4.12 -19.60
C PHE A 182 2.26 -5.50 -18.95
N TRP A 183 3.34 -6.24 -19.19
CA TRP A 183 3.51 -7.58 -18.62
C TRP A 183 3.62 -7.55 -17.10
N LYS A 184 4.22 -6.50 -16.53
CA LYS A 184 4.25 -6.33 -15.07
C LYS A 184 2.87 -6.11 -14.48
N ILE A 185 2.00 -5.34 -15.16
CA ILE A 185 0.60 -5.14 -14.76
C ILE A 185 -0.15 -6.47 -14.79
N ILE A 186 -0.14 -7.16 -15.93
CA ILE A 186 -0.83 -8.44 -16.09
C ILE A 186 -0.31 -9.46 -15.08
N LYS A 187 1.01 -9.55 -14.91
CA LYS A 187 1.64 -10.45 -13.94
C LYS A 187 1.17 -10.17 -12.51
N THR A 188 1.08 -8.90 -12.12
CA THR A 188 0.58 -8.52 -10.79
C THR A 188 -0.88 -8.92 -10.59
N ILE A 189 -1.71 -8.84 -11.64
CA ILE A 189 -3.12 -9.26 -11.58
C ILE A 189 -3.22 -10.80 -11.49
N ILE A 190 -2.51 -11.56 -12.33
CA ILE A 190 -2.62 -13.04 -12.32
C ILE A 190 -2.05 -13.67 -11.04
N GLU A 191 -1.03 -13.06 -10.44
CA GLU A 191 -0.39 -13.50 -9.20
C GLU A 191 -1.16 -13.09 -7.94
N TRP A 192 -2.31 -12.42 -8.09
CA TRP A 192 -3.16 -12.10 -6.95
C TRP A 192 -3.65 -13.40 -6.28
N ASP A 193 -3.27 -13.56 -5.01
CA ASP A 193 -3.59 -14.72 -4.16
C ASP A 193 -5.08 -14.76 -3.79
N ILE A 194 -5.91 -15.24 -4.71
CA ILE A 194 -7.36 -15.41 -4.53
C ILE A 194 -7.68 -16.53 -3.54
N GLU A 195 -6.88 -17.60 -3.52
CA GLU A 195 -7.07 -18.74 -2.63
C GLU A 195 -6.85 -18.33 -1.17
N GLY A 196 -5.78 -17.57 -0.91
CA GLY A 196 -5.54 -16.98 0.41
C GLY A 196 -6.57 -15.91 0.79
N LEU A 197 -7.17 -15.20 -0.18
CA LEU A 197 -8.24 -14.24 0.07
C LEU A 197 -9.54 -14.96 0.50
N GLU A 198 -9.91 -16.03 -0.19
CA GLU A 198 -11.09 -16.85 0.14
C GLU A 198 -10.99 -17.46 1.53
N ASN A 199 -9.82 -18.04 1.85
CA ASN A 199 -9.54 -18.62 3.16
C ASN A 199 -9.68 -17.59 4.28
N GLU A 200 -9.16 -16.38 4.06
CA GLU A 200 -9.24 -15.30 5.04
C GLU A 200 -10.68 -14.79 5.24
N ILE A 201 -11.46 -14.66 4.15
CA ILE A 201 -12.87 -14.27 4.26
C ILE A 201 -13.67 -15.35 4.98
N SER A 202 -13.41 -16.63 4.70
CA SER A 202 -14.04 -17.77 5.38
C SER A 202 -13.72 -17.78 6.88
N ARG A 203 -12.46 -17.51 7.25
CA ARG A 203 -12.02 -17.34 8.64
C ARG A 203 -12.74 -16.20 9.36
N LEU A 204 -12.96 -15.07 8.69
CA LEU A 204 -13.69 -13.94 9.27
C LEU A 204 -15.18 -14.24 9.43
N LYS A 205 -15.76 -14.97 8.48
CA LYS A 205 -17.18 -15.34 8.50
C LYS A 205 -17.53 -16.31 9.63
N SER A 206 -16.67 -17.29 9.92
CA SER A 206 -16.90 -18.26 10.99
C SER A 206 -17.10 -17.61 12.36
N PHE A 207 -16.50 -16.43 12.58
CA PHE A 207 -16.63 -15.66 13.82
C PHE A 207 -17.17 -14.24 13.58
N SER A 208 -18.06 -14.05 12.61
CA SER A 208 -18.52 -12.73 12.14
C SER A 208 -19.01 -11.77 13.25
N ALA A 209 -19.54 -12.29 14.37
CA ALA A 209 -20.03 -11.49 15.49
C ALA A 209 -18.91 -10.87 16.37
N SER A 210 -17.71 -11.45 16.38
CA SER A 210 -16.60 -11.03 17.23
C SER A 210 -15.44 -10.40 16.47
N VAL A 211 -15.56 -10.25 15.15
CA VAL A 211 -14.51 -9.68 14.29
C VAL A 211 -14.18 -8.24 14.71
N THR A 212 -12.90 -7.99 14.94
CA THR A 212 -12.31 -6.67 15.20
C THR A 212 -11.59 -6.13 13.97
N ALA A 213 -11.30 -4.82 13.96
CA ALA A 213 -10.45 -4.20 12.94
C ALA A 213 -9.12 -4.94 12.76
N GLU A 214 -8.44 -5.26 13.87
CA GLU A 214 -7.18 -6.01 13.86
C GLU A 214 -7.30 -7.37 13.17
N SER A 215 -8.43 -8.04 13.34
CA SER A 215 -8.70 -9.33 12.71
C SER A 215 -8.71 -9.22 11.17
N CYS A 216 -9.04 -8.06 10.61
CA CYS A 216 -9.07 -7.81 9.17
C CYS A 216 -7.73 -7.40 8.56
N THR A 217 -6.63 -7.37 9.34
CA THR A 217 -5.32 -6.94 8.83
C THR A 217 -4.85 -7.75 7.63
N ASN A 218 -5.00 -9.08 7.70
CA ASN A 218 -4.58 -9.96 6.61
C ASN A 218 -5.45 -9.79 5.37
N LEU A 219 -6.77 -9.66 5.55
CA LEU A 219 -7.72 -9.37 4.47
C LEU A 219 -7.32 -8.09 3.73
N VAL A 220 -7.13 -6.99 4.47
CA VAL A 220 -6.74 -5.69 3.91
C VAL A 220 -5.40 -5.80 3.19
N ARG A 221 -4.41 -6.50 3.75
CA ARG A 221 -3.11 -6.69 3.10
C ARG A 221 -3.25 -7.43 1.77
N LYS A 222 -4.00 -8.53 1.73
CA LYS A 222 -4.21 -9.33 0.50
C LYS A 222 -4.93 -8.54 -0.59
N ILE A 223 -5.81 -7.62 -0.21
CA ILE A 223 -6.53 -6.76 -1.17
C ILE A 223 -5.65 -5.59 -1.63
N TYR A 224 -5.05 -4.84 -0.71
CA TYR A 224 -4.39 -3.59 -1.04
C TYR A 224 -2.96 -3.75 -1.54
N THR A 225 -2.28 -4.86 -1.30
CA THR A 225 -0.91 -5.04 -1.78
C THR A 225 -0.84 -5.01 -3.31
N PRO A 226 -1.65 -5.80 -4.05
CA PRO A 226 -1.65 -5.74 -5.52
C PRO A 226 -2.16 -4.40 -6.05
N LEU A 227 -3.22 -3.85 -5.44
CA LEU A 227 -3.74 -2.52 -5.81
C LEU A 227 -2.68 -1.42 -5.67
N PHE A 228 -1.89 -1.46 -4.59
CA PHE A 228 -0.82 -0.50 -4.35
C PHE A 228 0.33 -0.65 -5.34
N LEU A 229 0.75 -1.90 -5.62
CA LEU A 229 1.76 -2.18 -6.63
C LEU A 229 1.33 -1.65 -8.00
N LEU A 230 0.08 -1.88 -8.39
CA LEU A 230 -0.47 -1.40 -9.65
C LEU A 230 -0.58 0.13 -9.70
N SER A 231 -0.97 0.76 -8.59
CA SER A 231 -1.01 2.23 -8.50
C SER A 231 0.34 2.91 -8.64
N LYS A 232 1.42 2.23 -8.23
CA LYS A 232 2.80 2.69 -8.43
C LYS A 232 3.28 2.50 -9.85
N ILE A 233 2.74 1.50 -10.54
CA ILE A 233 3.17 1.16 -11.89
C ILE A 233 2.58 2.18 -12.87
N HIS A 234 1.29 2.58 -12.81
CA HIS A 234 0.74 3.71 -13.60
C HIS A 234 -0.61 4.27 -13.09
N TYR A 235 -0.86 5.55 -13.41
CA TYR A 235 -2.15 6.26 -13.36
C TYR A 235 -2.90 5.99 -14.70
N ASP A 236 -4.21 5.70 -14.64
CA ASP A 236 -5.16 5.36 -15.72
C ASP A 236 -4.86 6.05 -17.08
N PRO A 237 -4.55 5.29 -18.16
CA PRO A 237 -5.34 4.15 -18.65
C PRO A 237 -4.64 2.78 -18.72
N GLY A 238 -3.43 2.64 -18.17
CA GLY A 238 -2.55 1.50 -18.46
C GLY A 238 -3.09 0.09 -18.18
N ILE A 239 -4.04 -0.11 -17.26
CA ILE A 239 -4.60 -1.46 -16.95
C ILE A 239 -5.51 -1.95 -18.07
N LYS A 240 -6.38 -1.07 -18.60
CA LYS A 240 -7.30 -1.44 -19.68
C LYS A 240 -6.53 -1.71 -20.97
N ASP A 241 -5.57 -0.85 -21.27
CA ASP A 241 -4.68 -1.02 -22.42
C ASP A 241 -3.87 -2.32 -22.31
N SER A 242 -3.42 -2.67 -21.11
CA SER A 242 -2.75 -3.96 -20.85
C SER A 242 -3.65 -5.15 -21.16
N LEU A 243 -4.93 -5.09 -20.78
CA LEU A 243 -5.89 -6.17 -21.04
C LEU A 243 -6.26 -6.28 -22.51
N GLU A 244 -6.42 -5.15 -23.19
CA GLU A 244 -6.69 -5.13 -24.63
C GLU A 244 -5.51 -5.73 -25.39
N TYR A 245 -4.28 -5.31 -25.06
CA TYR A 245 -3.06 -5.88 -25.61
C TYR A 245 -2.96 -7.39 -25.34
N LEU A 246 -3.24 -7.83 -24.11
CA LEU A 246 -3.26 -9.25 -23.76
C LEU A 246 -4.25 -10.05 -24.61
N TYR A 247 -5.44 -9.50 -24.86
CA TYR A 247 -6.46 -10.12 -25.70
C TYR A 247 -6.02 -10.18 -27.16
N THR A 248 -5.43 -9.11 -27.70
CA THR A 248 -4.88 -9.10 -29.07
C THR A 248 -3.81 -10.17 -29.24
N MET A 249 -2.88 -10.30 -28.29
CA MET A 249 -1.83 -11.33 -28.33
C MET A 249 -2.43 -12.74 -28.23
N ALA A 250 -3.38 -12.97 -27.33
CA ALA A 250 -4.02 -14.27 -27.16
C ALA A 250 -4.88 -14.72 -28.36
N THR A 251 -5.21 -13.80 -29.27
CA THR A 251 -6.02 -14.09 -30.47
C THR A 251 -5.24 -13.97 -31.77
N ALA A 252 -4.00 -13.46 -31.75
CA ALA A 252 -3.20 -13.19 -32.95
C ALA A 252 -2.99 -14.43 -33.84
N SER A 253 -2.81 -15.61 -33.24
CA SER A 253 -2.60 -16.87 -33.96
C SER A 253 -3.88 -17.62 -34.33
N LEU A 254 -5.07 -17.08 -33.99
CA LEU A 254 -6.34 -17.80 -34.13
C LEU A 254 -7.28 -17.15 -35.16
N PRO A 255 -7.98 -17.95 -36.00
CA PRO A 255 -8.96 -17.40 -36.91
C PRO A 255 -10.20 -16.86 -36.17
N PRO A 256 -10.85 -15.78 -36.66
CA PRO A 256 -11.86 -15.04 -35.90
C PRO A 256 -13.15 -15.82 -35.59
N LYS A 257 -13.46 -16.87 -36.36
CA LYS A 257 -14.64 -17.74 -36.15
C LYS A 257 -14.36 -18.94 -35.24
N ASN A 258 -13.17 -19.03 -34.64
CA ASN A 258 -12.83 -20.14 -33.76
C ASN A 258 -13.60 -20.05 -32.43
N LEU A 259 -14.14 -21.17 -31.95
CA LEU A 259 -14.80 -21.27 -30.65
C LEU A 259 -13.89 -20.80 -29.49
N LYS A 260 -12.57 -20.98 -29.63
CA LYS A 260 -11.58 -20.46 -28.66
C LYS A 260 -11.59 -18.93 -28.60
N VAL A 261 -11.66 -18.24 -29.73
CA VAL A 261 -11.70 -16.77 -29.80
C VAL A 261 -12.98 -16.24 -29.14
N VAL A 262 -14.12 -16.90 -29.34
CA VAL A 262 -15.39 -16.54 -28.67
C VAL A 262 -15.27 -16.68 -27.15
N LYS A 263 -14.65 -17.76 -26.66
CA LYS A 263 -14.38 -17.96 -25.23
C LYS A 263 -13.44 -16.89 -24.67
N LEU A 264 -12.34 -16.58 -25.36
CA LEU A 264 -11.39 -15.55 -24.96
C LEU A 264 -12.05 -14.17 -24.94
N ARG A 265 -12.87 -13.83 -25.94
CA ARG A 265 -13.62 -12.58 -25.97
C ARG A 265 -14.53 -12.44 -24.76
N ARG A 266 -15.26 -13.49 -24.38
CA ARG A 266 -16.09 -13.48 -23.17
C ARG A 266 -15.25 -13.22 -21.91
N ARG A 267 -14.08 -13.83 -21.80
CA ARG A 267 -13.16 -13.59 -20.67
C ARG A 267 -12.61 -12.17 -20.65
N TYR A 268 -12.26 -11.64 -21.82
CA TYR A 268 -11.84 -10.24 -21.96
C TYR A 268 -12.93 -9.28 -21.49
N THR A 269 -14.19 -9.46 -21.94
CA THR A 269 -15.30 -8.60 -21.51
C THR A 269 -15.50 -8.65 -19.99
N ILE A 270 -15.48 -9.84 -19.39
CA ILE A 270 -15.57 -9.98 -17.92
C ILE A 270 -14.41 -9.26 -17.25
N ALA A 271 -13.16 -9.51 -17.67
CA ALA A 271 -11.99 -8.85 -17.09
C ALA A 271 -12.09 -7.33 -17.18
N PHE A 272 -12.51 -6.81 -18.34
CA PHE A 272 -12.63 -5.38 -18.62
C PHE A 272 -13.68 -4.70 -17.73
N GLU A 273 -14.84 -5.31 -17.53
CA GLU A 273 -15.89 -4.82 -16.63
C GLU A 273 -15.41 -4.81 -15.17
N GLU A 274 -14.74 -5.89 -14.74
CA GLU A 274 -14.26 -6.03 -13.37
C GLU A 274 -13.13 -5.07 -13.01
N VAL A 275 -12.39 -4.52 -13.99
CA VAL A 275 -11.40 -3.46 -13.72
C VAL A 275 -12.04 -2.29 -12.98
N TYR A 276 -13.22 -1.83 -13.40
CA TYR A 276 -13.86 -0.69 -12.74
C TYR A 276 -14.26 -1.04 -11.30
N HIS A 277 -14.87 -2.20 -11.09
CA HIS A 277 -15.27 -2.66 -9.75
C HIS A 277 -14.06 -2.81 -8.82
N VAL A 278 -12.97 -3.41 -9.27
CA VAL A 278 -11.79 -3.68 -8.43
C VAL A 278 -10.97 -2.41 -8.15
N PHE A 279 -10.69 -1.61 -9.19
CA PHE A 279 -9.75 -0.49 -9.06
C PHE A 279 -10.42 0.84 -8.67
N SER A 280 -11.73 0.97 -8.89
CA SER A 280 -12.50 2.13 -8.43
C SER A 280 -13.34 1.77 -7.22
N GLU A 281 -14.38 0.94 -7.38
CA GLU A 281 -15.37 0.74 -6.31
C GLU A 281 -14.80 0.08 -5.06
N LEU A 282 -13.99 -0.97 -5.22
CA LEU A 282 -13.44 -1.75 -4.12
C LEU A 282 -12.30 -0.99 -3.42
N LYS A 283 -11.42 -0.36 -4.20
CA LYS A 283 -10.35 0.51 -3.70
C LYS A 283 -10.89 1.62 -2.79
N TYR A 284 -11.95 2.32 -3.21
CA TYR A 284 -12.53 3.39 -2.39
C TYR A 284 -13.50 2.84 -1.32
N GLY A 285 -14.25 1.80 -1.65
CA GLY A 285 -15.24 1.16 -0.77
C GLY A 285 -14.65 0.49 0.46
N LEU A 286 -13.39 0.08 0.41
CA LEU A 286 -12.69 -0.51 1.55
C LEU A 286 -11.68 0.45 2.19
N TYR A 287 -11.55 1.68 1.68
CA TYR A 287 -10.55 2.63 2.16
C TYR A 287 -10.71 2.96 3.66
N PRO A 288 -11.93 3.13 4.20
CA PRO A 288 -12.10 3.35 5.63
C PRO A 288 -11.64 2.15 6.47
N LEU A 289 -11.78 0.91 5.96
CA LEU A 289 -11.29 -0.28 6.63
C LEU A 289 -9.76 -0.30 6.67
N LEU A 290 -9.09 0.09 5.58
CA LEU A 290 -7.64 0.25 5.52
C LEU A 290 -7.15 1.26 6.58
N LEU A 291 -7.77 2.44 6.65
CA LEU A 291 -7.44 3.47 7.65
C LEU A 291 -7.62 2.96 9.08
N MET A 292 -8.66 2.17 9.31
CA MET A 292 -8.95 1.59 10.62
C MET A 292 -7.94 0.50 11.02
N VAL A 293 -7.42 -0.26 10.06
CA VAL A 293 -6.42 -1.34 10.28
C VAL A 293 -5.01 -0.81 10.49
N ILE A 294 -4.62 0.26 9.79
CA ILE A 294 -3.26 0.85 9.89
C ILE A 294 -3.03 1.53 11.26
N SER A 295 -4.10 1.74 12.04
CA SER A 295 -4.03 2.29 13.40
C SER A 295 -4.51 1.32 14.49
N PRO A 296 -3.80 0.20 14.73
CA PRO A 296 -4.22 -0.76 15.73
C PRO A 296 -3.88 -0.30 17.17
N LYS A 297 -2.74 0.35 17.43
CA LYS A 297 -2.24 0.63 18.80
C LYS A 297 -2.67 1.97 19.42
N ALA A 298 -3.98 2.22 19.49
CA ALA A 298 -4.51 3.20 20.44
C ALA A 298 -5.38 2.58 21.54
N TYR A 299 -5.44 1.24 21.59
CA TYR A 299 -6.35 0.48 22.46
C TYR A 299 -5.62 -0.49 23.41
N SER A 300 -4.29 -0.36 23.52
CA SER A 300 -3.44 -1.04 24.50
C SER A 300 -2.90 -0.03 25.50
#